data_AF-A0A957LI59-F1
#
_entry.id   AF-A0A957LI59-F1
#
_cell.length_a   1.000
_cell.length_b   1.000
_cell.length_c   1.000
_cell.angle_alpha   90.00
_cell.angle_beta   90.00
_cell.angle_gamma   90.00
#
_symmetry.space_group_name_H-M   'P 1'
#
loop_
_entity.id
_entity.type
_entity.pdbx_description
1 polymer ?
#
loop_
_entity_poly.entity_id
_entity_poly.type
_entity_poly.pdbx_seq_one_letter_code
_entity_poly.pdbx_strand_id
1 'polypeptide(L)'
;MMNLEQIGRVPTTGDNCAIATRILTAGTAVQTPTTTFNLSHNILEGHRFAIEPIAAGEPLLSWGMPFGRALRDIAPGEYICNERVLNALSGRALDFELPAAPNFEDDLAVYQFDRQTFKPAPPLPQRPDPRTFMGYQRSGGRGVGTRNMIVLLGVNALAGGFVQQLENAVRPL
;
A
#
# COMPACT_ATOMS: atom_id res chain seq x y z
N MET A 1 18.10 -0.11 22.66
CA MET A 1 17.75 -1.27 21.82
C MET A 1 16.23 -1.33 21.73
N MET A 2 15.68 -1.57 20.54
CA MET A 2 14.25 -1.63 20.28
C MET A 2 13.89 -2.98 19.66
N ASN A 3 12.74 -3.54 20.05
CA ASN A 3 12.24 -4.77 19.41
C ASN A 3 11.66 -4.42 18.03
N LEU A 4 11.91 -5.24 17.01
CA LEU A 4 11.42 -5.04 15.64
C LEU A 4 9.91 -4.75 15.61
N GLU A 5 9.10 -5.46 16.39
CA GLU A 5 7.64 -5.28 16.45
C GLU A 5 7.19 -3.90 16.97
N GLN A 6 8.08 -3.13 17.60
CA GLN A 6 7.75 -1.77 18.08
C GLN A 6 7.99 -0.70 17.01
N ILE A 7 8.77 -1.03 15.97
CA ILE A 7 9.30 -0.04 15.02
C ILE A 7 9.06 -0.40 13.56
N GLY A 8 8.70 -1.66 13.28
CA GLY A 8 8.52 -2.14 11.92
C GLY A 8 7.56 -3.33 11.82
N ARG A 9 7.14 -3.63 10.60
CA ARG A 9 6.28 -4.78 10.27
C ARG A 9 6.95 -5.61 9.19
N VAL A 10 7.09 -6.91 9.46
CA VAL A 10 7.41 -7.91 8.45
C VAL A 10 6.08 -8.39 7.88
N PRO A 11 5.82 -8.25 6.56
CA PRO A 11 4.50 -8.55 6.01
C PRO A 11 4.09 -10.02 6.15
N THR A 12 5.03 -10.95 5.99
CA THR A 12 4.82 -12.40 6.17
C THR A 12 6.10 -13.09 6.62
N THR A 13 5.96 -14.19 7.35
CA THR A 13 7.10 -15.04 7.75
C THR A 13 7.91 -15.46 6.53
N GLY A 14 9.21 -15.22 6.56
CA GLY A 14 10.13 -15.49 5.44
C GLY A 14 10.46 -14.27 4.59
N ASP A 15 9.80 -13.12 4.79
CA ASP A 15 10.23 -11.87 4.17
C ASP A 15 11.52 -11.35 4.85
N ASN A 16 12.45 -10.87 4.03
CA ASN A 16 13.77 -10.38 4.45
C ASN A 16 13.85 -8.86 4.64
N CYS A 17 12.73 -8.17 4.44
CA CYS A 17 12.60 -6.72 4.59
C CYS A 17 11.43 -6.38 5.54
N ALA A 18 11.64 -5.41 6.43
CA ALA A 18 10.58 -4.85 7.26
C ALA A 18 10.20 -3.44 6.80
N ILE A 19 8.94 -3.05 7.00
CA ILE A 19 8.42 -1.70 6.75
C ILE A 19 8.46 -0.93 8.06
N ALA A 20 9.10 0.23 8.09
CA ALA A 20 9.14 1.11 9.25
C ALA A 20 7.76 1.73 9.56
N THR A 21 7.34 1.71 10.82
CA THR A 21 6.03 2.27 11.26
C THR A 21 6.12 3.70 11.78
N ARG A 22 7.31 4.29 11.73
CA ARG A 22 7.63 5.68 12.10
C ARG A 22 9.00 6.02 11.51
N ILE A 23 9.42 7.27 11.61
CA ILE A 23 10.80 7.65 11.31
C ILE A 23 11.74 6.97 12.33
N LEU A 24 12.76 6.28 11.84
CA LEU A 24 13.77 5.60 12.63
C LEU A 24 15.12 6.28 12.46
N THR A 25 15.86 6.44 13.55
CA THR A 25 17.16 7.12 13.54
C THR A 25 18.29 6.14 13.25
N ALA A 26 19.28 6.55 12.47
CA ALA A 26 20.53 5.84 12.25
C ALA A 26 21.18 5.46 13.58
N GLY A 27 21.83 4.29 13.62
CA GLY A 27 22.45 3.74 14.82
C GLY A 27 21.46 3.11 15.82
N THR A 28 20.15 3.21 15.60
CA THR A 28 19.17 2.50 16.45
C THR A 28 19.44 1.00 16.41
N ALA A 29 19.74 0.41 17.56
CA ALA A 29 19.89 -1.04 17.70
C ALA A 29 18.52 -1.72 17.68
N VAL A 30 18.31 -2.59 16.71
CA VAL A 30 17.09 -3.37 16.48
C VAL A 30 17.35 -4.83 16.86
N GLN A 31 16.42 -5.39 17.62
CA GLN A 31 16.44 -6.79 18.01
C GLN A 31 15.32 -7.54 17.30
N THR A 32 15.67 -8.65 16.64
CA THR A 32 14.74 -9.67 16.14
C THR A 32 14.82 -10.89 17.07
N PRO A 33 13.96 -11.91 16.92
CA PRO A 33 14.07 -13.14 17.71
C PRO A 33 15.41 -13.87 17.54
N THR A 34 16.10 -13.68 16.41
CA THR A 34 17.29 -14.46 16.04
C THR A 34 18.56 -13.62 15.89
N THR A 35 18.45 -12.30 15.71
CA THR A 35 19.58 -11.42 15.40
C THR A 35 19.45 -10.05 16.08
N THR A 36 20.56 -9.32 16.13
CA THR A 36 20.59 -7.90 16.52
C THR A 36 21.47 -7.15 15.54
N PHE A 37 21.01 -5.98 15.10
CA PHE A 37 21.72 -5.13 14.14
C PHE A 37 21.40 -3.66 14.39
N ASN A 38 22.17 -2.76 13.78
CA ASN A 38 21.95 -1.32 13.86
C ASN A 38 21.45 -0.79 12.52
N LEU A 39 20.56 0.20 12.56
CA LEU A 39 20.12 0.89 11.35
C LEU A 39 21.28 1.71 10.77
N SER A 40 21.57 1.53 9.49
CA SER A 40 22.65 2.23 8.80
C SER A 40 22.36 3.72 8.55
N HIS A 41 21.09 4.06 8.37
CA HIS A 41 20.62 5.40 8.01
C HIS A 41 19.32 5.71 8.77
N ASN A 42 18.91 6.97 8.71
CA ASN A 42 17.54 7.32 9.05
C ASN A 42 16.60 6.67 8.03
N ILE A 43 15.55 6.01 8.51
CA ILE A 43 14.55 5.34 7.67
C ILE A 43 13.22 6.05 7.86
N LEU A 44 12.63 6.50 6.75
CA LEU A 44 11.33 7.17 6.75
C LEU A 44 10.20 6.20 7.10
N GLU A 45 9.11 6.72 7.67
CA GLU A 45 7.89 5.93 7.86
C GLU A 45 7.37 5.39 6.52
N GLY A 46 6.97 4.11 6.50
CA GLY A 46 6.51 3.41 5.30
C GLY A 46 7.63 2.91 4.38
N HIS A 47 8.89 3.29 4.64
CA HIS A 47 10.03 2.77 3.90
C HIS A 47 10.56 1.46 4.51
N ARG A 48 11.42 0.76 3.76
CA ARG A 48 11.89 -0.58 4.11
C ARG A 48 13.34 -0.62 4.57
N PHE A 49 13.66 -1.58 5.43
CA PHE A 49 15.02 -1.93 5.80
C PHE A 49 15.20 -3.45 5.85
N ALA A 50 16.42 -3.92 5.57
CA ALA A 50 16.76 -5.34 5.65
C ALA A 50 16.74 -5.82 7.11
N ILE A 51 16.23 -7.03 7.37
CA ILE A 51 16.25 -7.65 8.71
C ILE A 51 17.19 -8.85 8.82
N GLU A 52 17.74 -9.27 7.68
CA GLU A 52 18.72 -10.34 7.53
C GLU A 52 19.65 -10.03 6.35
N PRO A 53 20.80 -10.73 6.21
CA PRO A 53 21.69 -10.53 5.07
C PRO A 53 21.00 -10.93 3.75
N ILE A 54 21.15 -10.11 2.71
CA ILE A 54 20.65 -10.39 1.35
C ILE A 54 21.84 -10.29 0.40
N ALA A 55 22.24 -11.40 -0.21
CA ALA A 55 23.39 -11.42 -1.12
C ALA A 55 23.08 -10.73 -2.46
N ALA A 56 24.10 -10.26 -3.17
CA ALA A 56 23.94 -9.71 -4.51
C ALA A 56 23.19 -10.71 -5.43
N GLY A 57 22.17 -10.23 -6.14
CA GLY A 57 21.32 -11.04 -7.00
C GLY A 57 20.18 -11.79 -6.29
N GLU A 58 20.14 -11.82 -4.96
CA GLU A 58 19.03 -12.44 -4.21
C GLU A 58 17.79 -11.54 -4.21
N PRO A 59 16.58 -12.13 -4.10
CA PRO A 59 15.35 -11.39 -4.09
C PRO A 59 15.12 -10.66 -2.76
N LEU A 60 14.60 -9.44 -2.83
CA LEU A 60 13.99 -8.76 -1.71
C LEU A 60 12.50 -9.14 -1.67
N LEU A 61 12.04 -9.66 -0.54
CA LEU A 61 10.74 -10.28 -0.39
C LEU A 61 9.75 -9.41 0.39
N SER A 62 8.50 -9.41 -0.05
CA SER A 62 7.37 -8.78 0.63
C SER A 62 6.10 -9.58 0.32
N TRP A 63 5.37 -10.03 1.34
CA TRP A 63 4.25 -10.99 1.20
C TRP A 63 4.68 -12.29 0.52
N GLY A 64 5.90 -12.76 0.76
CA GLY A 64 6.46 -13.98 0.16
C GLY A 64 6.74 -13.87 -1.35
N MET A 65 6.67 -12.67 -1.93
CA MET A 65 6.93 -12.43 -3.35
C MET A 65 8.11 -11.47 -3.53
N PRO A 66 8.97 -11.70 -4.54
CA PRO A 66 10.01 -10.75 -4.89
C PRO A 66 9.38 -9.44 -5.37
N PHE A 67 9.85 -8.32 -4.82
CA PHE A 67 9.56 -6.99 -5.35
C PHE A 67 10.79 -6.32 -5.96
N GLY A 68 11.97 -6.88 -5.68
CA GLY A 68 13.24 -6.33 -6.10
C GLY A 68 14.35 -7.38 -6.04
N ARG A 69 15.48 -7.05 -6.65
CA ARG A 69 16.69 -7.87 -6.61
C ARG A 69 17.86 -7.03 -6.11
N ALA A 70 18.66 -7.60 -5.21
CA ALA A 70 19.80 -6.91 -4.64
C ALA A 70 20.89 -6.63 -5.70
N LEU A 71 21.37 -5.40 -5.78
CA LEU A 71 22.46 -5.00 -6.69
C LEU A 71 23.85 -5.31 -6.11
N ARG A 72 23.91 -5.47 -4.80
CA ARG A 72 25.09 -5.84 -4.01
C ARG A 72 24.64 -6.55 -2.75
N ASP A 73 25.57 -7.09 -1.98
CA ASP A 73 25.27 -7.58 -0.64
C ASP A 73 24.67 -6.45 0.22
N ILE A 74 23.56 -6.76 0.91
CA ILE A 74 22.82 -5.87 1.80
C ILE A 74 22.89 -6.45 3.21
N ALA A 75 23.44 -5.67 4.15
CA ALA A 75 23.51 -6.07 5.55
C ALA A 75 22.17 -5.78 6.29
N PRO A 76 21.87 -6.53 7.36
CA PRO A 76 20.74 -6.20 8.23
C PRO A 76 20.80 -4.74 8.73
N GLY A 77 19.67 -4.04 8.72
CA GLY A 77 19.57 -2.62 9.09
C GLY A 77 19.88 -1.65 7.96
N GLU A 78 20.24 -2.13 6.77
CA GLU A 78 20.36 -1.28 5.60
C GLU A 78 19.01 -0.77 5.11
N TYR A 79 18.97 0.52 4.78
CA TYR A 79 17.81 1.16 4.17
C TYR A 79 17.67 0.67 2.73
N ILE A 80 16.56 0.01 2.41
CA ILE A 80 16.23 -0.50 1.08
C ILE A 80 15.79 0.64 0.17
N CYS A 81 16.64 0.97 -0.81
CA CYS A 81 16.46 2.08 -1.73
C CYS A 81 16.84 1.67 -3.16
N ASN A 82 15.92 1.87 -4.10
CA ASN A 82 16.20 1.79 -5.53
C ASN A 82 16.45 3.20 -6.09
N GLU A 83 16.83 3.28 -7.37
CA GLU A 83 17.13 4.54 -8.04
C GLU A 83 15.94 5.52 -7.99
N ARG A 84 14.73 5.03 -8.23
CA ARG A 84 13.50 5.85 -8.21
C ARG A 84 13.26 6.48 -6.83
N VAL A 85 13.45 5.71 -5.76
CA VAL A 85 13.29 6.19 -4.38
C VAL A 85 14.32 7.28 -4.09
N LEU A 86 15.60 7.06 -4.40
CA LEU A 86 16.64 8.06 -4.15
C LEU A 86 16.40 9.35 -4.95
N ASN A 87 16.01 9.25 -6.22
CA ASN A 87 15.68 10.42 -7.06
C ASN A 87 14.46 11.19 -6.52
N ALA A 88 13.44 10.49 -6.04
CA ALA A 88 12.24 11.14 -5.49
C ALA A 88 12.51 11.83 -4.13
N LEU A 89 13.46 11.31 -3.34
CA LEU A 89 13.83 11.87 -2.05
C LEU A 89 14.89 12.97 -2.16
N SER A 90 15.78 12.95 -3.16
CA SER A 90 16.82 13.97 -3.34
C SER A 90 16.27 15.39 -3.57
N GLY A 91 15.05 15.50 -4.11
CA GLY A 91 14.35 16.78 -4.27
C GLY A 91 13.66 17.30 -3.00
N ARG A 92 13.79 16.62 -1.85
CA ARG A 92 13.12 17.00 -0.59
C ARG A 92 14.12 17.60 0.40
N ALA A 93 13.67 18.56 1.20
CA ALA A 93 14.44 19.07 2.33
C ALA A 93 14.38 18.04 3.49
N LEU A 94 15.38 17.17 3.54
CA LEU A 94 15.59 16.21 4.64
C LEU A 94 16.73 16.72 5.53
N ASP A 95 16.60 16.52 6.84
CA ASP A 95 17.59 16.88 7.86
C ASP A 95 18.59 15.75 8.13
N PHE A 96 18.67 14.76 7.22
CA PHE A 96 19.55 13.60 7.33
C PHE A 96 19.99 13.07 5.97
N GLU A 97 21.05 12.27 6.00
CA GLU A 97 21.67 11.69 4.82
C GLU A 97 20.89 10.47 4.30
N LEU A 98 20.74 10.41 2.98
CA LEU A 98 20.22 9.25 2.26
C LEU A 98 21.37 8.32 1.85
N PRO A 99 21.10 7.02 1.61
CA PRO A 99 22.07 6.14 0.99
C PRO A 99 22.62 6.74 -0.33
N ALA A 100 23.94 6.72 -0.48
CA ALA A 100 24.62 7.33 -1.64
C ALA A 100 24.35 6.65 -2.99
N ALA A 101 23.94 5.38 -2.96
CA ALA A 101 23.68 4.57 -4.14
C ALA A 101 22.50 3.62 -3.90
N PRO A 102 21.75 3.24 -4.94
CA PRO A 102 20.71 2.23 -4.81
C PRO A 102 21.32 0.87 -4.45
N ASN A 103 20.61 0.08 -3.64
CA ASN A 103 21.03 -1.26 -3.25
C ASN A 103 20.13 -2.37 -3.85
N PHE A 104 19.03 -2.01 -4.51
CA PHE A 104 18.21 -2.96 -5.26
C PHE A 104 17.63 -2.34 -6.53
N GLU A 105 17.23 -3.19 -7.47
CA GLU A 105 16.44 -2.84 -8.65
C GLU A 105 15.07 -3.53 -8.60
N ASP A 106 14.07 -2.94 -9.27
CA ASP A 106 12.72 -3.51 -9.30
C ASP A 106 12.73 -4.85 -10.06
N ASP A 107 12.23 -5.90 -9.42
CA ASP A 107 12.08 -7.25 -9.99
C ASP A 107 10.62 -7.67 -9.84
N LEU A 108 9.78 -7.01 -10.65
CA LEU A 108 8.34 -7.25 -10.69
C LEU A 108 8.03 -8.03 -11.95
N ALA A 109 7.56 -9.27 -11.78
CA ALA A 109 7.09 -10.07 -12.89
C ALA A 109 5.99 -9.32 -13.64
N VAL A 110 6.24 -9.01 -14.93
CA VAL A 110 5.21 -8.43 -15.79
C VAL A 110 4.14 -9.49 -16.00
N TYR A 111 2.96 -9.26 -15.43
CA TYR A 111 1.84 -10.17 -15.62
C TYR A 111 1.46 -10.23 -17.11
N GLN A 112 1.52 -11.42 -17.68
CA GLN A 112 1.03 -11.71 -19.02
C GLN A 112 -0.25 -12.52 -18.91
N PHE A 113 -1.37 -11.92 -19.31
CA PHE A 113 -2.65 -12.62 -19.35
C PHE A 113 -2.66 -13.63 -20.50
N ASP A 114 -2.69 -14.92 -20.17
CA ASP A 114 -2.90 -15.98 -21.15
C ASP A 114 -4.36 -16.45 -21.12
N ARG A 115 -5.08 -16.09 -22.19
CA ARG A 115 -6.49 -16.45 -22.38
C ARG A 115 -6.70 -17.96 -22.53
N GLN A 116 -5.72 -18.70 -23.03
CA GLN A 116 -5.83 -20.15 -23.25
C GLN A 116 -5.75 -20.94 -21.94
N THR A 117 -4.99 -20.44 -20.96
CA THR A 117 -4.86 -21.05 -19.64
C THR A 117 -5.80 -20.46 -18.59
N PHE A 118 -6.48 -19.34 -18.90
CA PHE A 118 -7.48 -18.76 -18.02
C PHE A 118 -8.62 -19.74 -17.73
N LYS A 119 -8.75 -20.10 -16.45
CA LYS A 119 -9.87 -20.88 -15.92
C LYS A 119 -10.70 -19.97 -15.01
N PRO A 120 -11.90 -19.54 -15.42
CA PRO A 120 -12.74 -18.76 -14.54
C PRO A 120 -13.04 -19.57 -13.28
N ALA A 121 -12.99 -18.93 -12.12
CA ALA A 121 -13.40 -19.55 -10.88
C ALA A 121 -14.87 -19.99 -10.99
N PRO A 122 -15.25 -21.16 -10.44
CA PRO A 122 -16.65 -21.54 -10.39
C PRO A 122 -17.43 -20.47 -9.61
N PRO A 123 -18.70 -20.20 -9.98
CA PRO A 123 -19.55 -19.34 -9.19
C PRO A 123 -19.55 -19.77 -7.73
N LEU A 124 -19.32 -18.81 -6.82
CA LEU A 124 -19.40 -19.09 -5.40
C LEU A 124 -20.81 -19.61 -5.06
N PRO A 125 -20.92 -20.62 -4.18
CA PRO A 125 -22.21 -21.12 -3.77
C PRO A 125 -23.04 -19.99 -3.17
N GLN A 126 -24.32 -19.94 -3.52
CA GLN A 126 -25.23 -19.02 -2.87
C GLN A 126 -25.24 -19.35 -1.38
N ARG A 127 -25.10 -18.31 -0.56
CA ARG A 127 -25.21 -18.46 0.89
C ARG A 127 -26.61 -19.00 1.20
N PRO A 128 -26.74 -20.06 2.02
CA PRO A 128 -28.04 -20.63 2.37
C PRO A 128 -28.93 -19.60 3.06
N ASP A 129 -28.32 -18.74 3.89
CA ASP A 129 -29.00 -17.62 4.55
C ASP A 129 -28.60 -16.28 3.92
N PRO A 130 -29.40 -15.74 2.99
CA PRO A 130 -29.14 -14.42 2.43
C PRO A 130 -29.18 -13.37 3.54
N ARG A 131 -28.15 -12.52 3.63
CA ARG A 131 -28.19 -11.35 4.51
C ARG A 131 -29.16 -10.34 3.91
N THR A 132 -30.03 -9.79 4.73
CA THR A 132 -30.96 -8.73 4.35
C THR A 132 -30.48 -7.39 4.91
N PHE A 133 -30.96 -6.30 4.33
CA PHE A 133 -30.80 -4.96 4.87
C PHE A 133 -32.08 -4.16 4.60
N MET A 134 -32.36 -3.15 5.43
CA MET A 134 -33.47 -2.23 5.19
C MET A 134 -33.10 -1.29 4.04
N GLY A 135 -33.77 -1.44 2.90
CA GLY A 135 -33.49 -0.66 1.71
C GLY A 135 -34.74 -0.16 1.00
N TYR A 136 -34.54 0.80 0.11
CA TYR A 136 -35.61 1.43 -0.66
C TYR A 136 -35.82 0.67 -1.96
N GLN A 137 -36.91 -0.10 -2.05
CA GLN A 137 -37.27 -0.83 -3.28
C GLN A 137 -37.54 0.15 -4.43
N ARG A 138 -36.94 -0.11 -5.60
CA ARG A 138 -37.09 0.74 -6.79
C ARG A 138 -37.92 0.02 -7.85
N SER A 139 -38.84 0.76 -8.45
CA SER A 139 -39.66 0.27 -9.57
C SER A 139 -38.82 -0.08 -10.80
N GLY A 140 -39.36 -0.98 -11.62
CA GLY A 140 -38.77 -1.36 -12.92
C GLY A 140 -37.54 -2.25 -12.83
N GLY A 141 -37.41 -3.07 -11.77
CA GLY A 141 -36.28 -4.00 -11.63
C GLY A 141 -34.93 -3.33 -11.33
N ARG A 142 -34.92 -2.04 -10.98
CA ARG A 142 -33.70 -1.25 -10.69
C ARG A 142 -33.04 -1.58 -9.34
N GLY A 143 -33.44 -2.68 -8.71
CA GLY A 143 -32.91 -3.14 -7.43
C GLY A 143 -33.37 -2.33 -6.21
N VAL A 144 -32.57 -2.38 -5.15
CA VAL A 144 -32.85 -1.77 -3.84
C VAL A 144 -31.76 -0.74 -3.53
N GLY A 145 -32.15 0.50 -3.24
CA GLY A 145 -31.22 1.58 -2.88
C GLY A 145 -30.93 1.62 -1.37
N THR A 146 -29.76 2.14 -1.00
CA THR A 146 -29.34 2.33 0.41
C THR A 146 -29.67 3.72 0.96
N ARG A 147 -30.11 4.65 0.10
CA ARG A 147 -30.51 6.01 0.46
C ARG A 147 -31.76 6.41 -0.32
N ASN A 148 -32.66 7.16 0.31
CA ASN A 148 -33.80 7.79 -0.34
C ASN A 148 -33.50 9.28 -0.51
N MET A 149 -33.06 9.65 -1.71
CA MET A 149 -32.61 11.00 -2.02
C MET A 149 -33.46 11.58 -3.14
N ILE A 150 -33.80 12.86 -2.99
CA ILE A 150 -34.28 13.68 -4.09
C ILE A 150 -33.04 14.31 -4.73
N VAL A 151 -32.84 14.08 -6.02
CA VAL A 151 -31.74 14.68 -6.79
C VAL A 151 -32.30 15.81 -7.62
N LEU A 152 -31.79 17.02 -7.42
CA LEU A 152 -32.03 18.16 -8.30
C LEU A 152 -30.85 18.24 -9.27
N LEU A 153 -31.12 18.10 -10.57
CA LEU A 153 -30.09 18.07 -11.62
C LEU A 153 -30.36 19.17 -12.65
N GLY A 154 -29.35 20.02 -12.88
CA GLY A 154 -29.35 20.95 -14.01
C GLY A 154 -28.98 20.19 -15.28
N VAL A 155 -29.88 20.16 -16.26
CA VAL A 155 -29.65 19.45 -17.54
C VAL A 155 -28.67 20.18 -18.47
N ASN A 156 -28.29 21.41 -18.14
CA ASN A 156 -27.27 22.20 -18.84
C ASN A 156 -26.70 23.28 -17.90
N ALA A 157 -25.65 23.98 -18.37
CA ALA A 157 -24.95 25.00 -17.60
C ALA A 157 -25.84 26.19 -17.19
N LEU A 158 -26.85 26.56 -17.98
CA LEU A 158 -27.74 27.68 -17.69
C LEU A 158 -28.69 27.38 -16.51
N ALA A 159 -29.02 26.11 -16.30
CA ALA A 159 -29.92 25.68 -15.22
C ALA A 159 -29.23 25.59 -13.84
N GLY A 160 -27.90 25.71 -13.77
CA GLY A 160 -27.13 25.50 -12.54
C GLY A 160 -27.53 26.44 -11.40
N GLY A 161 -27.61 27.75 -11.68
CA GLY A 161 -27.97 28.75 -10.68
C GLY A 161 -29.39 28.56 -10.11
N PHE A 162 -30.34 28.20 -10.98
CA PHE A 162 -31.72 27.90 -10.56
C PHE A 162 -31.78 26.65 -9.67
N VAL A 163 -31.09 25.56 -10.06
CA VAL A 163 -31.07 24.31 -9.28
C VAL A 163 -30.50 24.53 -7.89
N GLN A 164 -29.47 25.35 -7.76
CA GLN A 164 -28.86 25.65 -6.45
C GLN A 164 -29.79 26.49 -5.55
N GLN A 165 -30.50 27.47 -6.12
CA GLN A 165 -31.52 28.20 -5.37
C GLN A 165 -32.66 27.29 -4.93
N LEU A 166 -33.11 26.39 -5.81
CA LEU A 166 -34.16 25.43 -5.50
C LEU A 166 -33.72 24.47 -4.39
N GLU A 167 -32.50 23.94 -4.46
CA GLU A 167 -31.93 23.10 -3.39
C GLU A 167 -31.96 23.82 -2.04
N ASN A 168 -31.52 25.07 -1.98
CA ASN A 168 -31.55 25.85 -0.74
C ASN A 168 -32.97 26.08 -0.21
N ALA A 169 -33.96 26.22 -1.09
CA ALA A 169 -35.36 26.42 -0.70
C ALA A 169 -36.03 25.14 -0.20
N VAL A 170 -35.63 23.96 -0.70
CA VAL A 170 -36.27 22.67 -0.36
C VAL A 170 -35.42 21.80 0.57
N ARG A 171 -34.21 22.23 0.92
CA ARG A 171 -33.38 21.57 1.94
C ARG A 171 -34.18 21.62 3.25
N PRO A 172 -34.54 20.47 3.84
CA PRO A 172 -35.20 20.48 5.14
C PRO A 172 -34.23 21.11 6.15
N LEU A 173 -34.76 21.96 7.05
CA LEU A 173 -34.04 22.49 8.22
C LEU A 173 -33.25 21.39 8.95
#